data_AF-A0A1B6G9B1-F1
#
_entry.id   AF-A0A1B6G9B1-F1
#
_cell.length_a   1.000
_cell.length_b   1.000
_cell.length_c   1.000
_cell.angle_alpha   90.00
_cell.angle_beta   90.00
_cell.angle_gamma   90.00
#
_symmetry.space_group_name_H-M   'P 1'
#
loop_
_entity.id
_entity.type
_entity.pdbx_description
1 polymer ?
#
loop_
_entity_poly.entity_id
_entity_poly.type
_entity_poly.pdbx_seq_one_letter_code
_entity_poly.pdbx_strand_id
1 'polypeptide(L)'
;MEEFKKATSILINGKRYPVPDNLPANTSLNEFVRTYAHLKGTKNTCQEGGCGACIVAVKSVNPATGQQLEYGVNSCLLPLFACADWEITTVEGIGNRTTGYHDVQARLAKGNGTQCGYCSVGMVMNMYSLLKSKPDLTMEEIENSFGGNLCRCTGYRPILDSFKSFAKDAPKSLIDKCADIEDLITICPVKKKLCVRNGACNEENCDKEEEGVDVGRNGPRFIPLQDGSSWYHPREKKEIFAILQNCSDTDYMFVGGNTAHGVYRITSQIKHYINLNGVAELHSIEESGDTITLGASTSLTAAMEYFYKTSEQQPQKFGYMKVLADHIDLIANVPVRNTGTLAGNLAIKNQHKEFPSDLFLILETVRAQIVIEDVSNKETILSASEFVNFDMTKKLMTKIIMPRIDSEQYICKTFKIMPRAQNAHAYVNAGFLFKVDKKDNFKVLEKPNIVFGGITPEFVHASAAESEVVGKHLFSPATLEKVLGKLKSELKADQVKPDASAKYREGLAHSLFYKFVLGLSPETVKEELRSGGEILKRPVSSGHQEISTDKSLWPVSKPIPKIEALAQCSGEAEYVN
;
A
#
# COMPACT_ATOMS: atom_id res chain seq x y z
N MET A 1 -3.29 -14.00 40.08
CA MET A 1 -3.44 -13.27 38.80
C MET A 1 -3.83 -11.87 39.18
N GLU A 2 -3.00 -10.87 38.88
CA GLU A 2 -3.41 -9.47 39.08
C GLU A 2 -4.70 -9.21 38.29
N GLU A 3 -5.67 -8.63 38.96
CA GLU A 3 -6.97 -8.27 38.39
C GLU A 3 -6.77 -6.99 37.55
N PHE A 4 -6.55 -7.14 36.24
CA PHE A 4 -6.41 -5.99 35.33
C PHE A 4 -7.77 -5.44 34.94
N LYS A 5 -7.87 -4.12 34.72
CA LYS A 5 -9.10 -3.52 34.21
C LYS A 5 -9.15 -3.64 32.68
N LYS A 6 -10.36 -3.69 32.15
CA LYS A 6 -10.59 -3.71 30.70
C LYS A 6 -10.46 -2.28 30.15
N ALA A 7 -9.48 -2.05 29.26
CA ALA A 7 -9.33 -0.79 28.54
C ALA A 7 -10.35 -0.67 27.39
N THR A 8 -10.48 -1.72 26.58
CA THR A 8 -11.41 -1.78 25.44
C THR A 8 -11.73 -3.24 25.07
N SER A 9 -12.37 -3.48 23.94
CA SER A 9 -12.46 -4.82 23.33
C SER A 9 -12.33 -4.74 21.82
N ILE A 10 -11.77 -5.78 21.23
CA ILE A 10 -11.61 -5.93 19.78
C ILE A 10 -12.42 -7.13 19.27
N LEU A 11 -13.01 -7.00 18.09
CA LEU A 11 -13.75 -8.08 17.43
C LEU A 11 -12.79 -8.86 16.53
N ILE A 12 -12.55 -10.14 16.82
CA ILE A 12 -11.67 -11.01 16.03
C ILE A 12 -12.44 -12.29 15.68
N ASN A 13 -12.57 -12.61 14.40
CA ASN A 13 -13.32 -13.76 13.88
C ASN A 13 -14.75 -13.85 14.50
N GLY A 14 -15.48 -12.73 14.54
CA GLY A 14 -16.83 -12.66 15.14
C GLY A 14 -16.89 -12.75 16.67
N LYS A 15 -15.76 -12.91 17.38
CA LYS A 15 -15.70 -12.97 18.85
C LYS A 15 -15.06 -11.71 19.45
N ARG A 16 -15.67 -11.14 20.50
CA ARG A 16 -15.11 -9.99 21.23
C ARG A 16 -14.07 -10.45 22.24
N TYR A 17 -12.85 -9.91 22.15
CA TYR A 17 -11.76 -10.13 23.09
C TYR A 17 -11.57 -8.90 23.97
N PRO A 18 -11.54 -9.03 25.30
CA PRO A 18 -11.22 -7.93 26.20
C PRO A 18 -9.74 -7.55 26.04
N VAL A 19 -9.46 -6.24 25.98
CA VAL A 19 -8.10 -5.70 25.93
C VAL A 19 -7.76 -5.15 27.32
N PRO A 20 -6.73 -5.68 28.00
CA PRO A 20 -6.26 -5.15 29.28
C PRO A 20 -5.68 -3.74 29.18
N ASP A 21 -5.84 -2.94 30.23
CA ASP A 21 -5.31 -1.57 30.33
C ASP A 21 -3.82 -1.47 30.69
N ASN A 22 -3.19 -2.59 31.06
CA ASN A 22 -1.76 -2.70 31.36
C ASN A 22 -0.89 -3.02 30.14
N LEU A 23 -1.49 -3.19 28.94
CA LEU A 23 -0.72 -3.37 27.72
C LEU A 23 -0.10 -2.05 27.28
N PRO A 24 1.18 -2.03 26.84
CA PRO A 24 1.81 -0.82 26.30
C PRO A 24 0.99 -0.22 25.15
N ALA A 25 0.92 1.12 25.07
CA ALA A 25 0.14 1.81 24.04
C ALA A 25 0.48 1.44 22.60
N ASN A 26 1.72 1.03 22.34
CA ASN A 26 2.23 0.63 21.05
C ASN A 26 2.17 -0.88 20.79
N THR A 27 1.50 -1.66 21.66
CA THR A 27 1.28 -3.10 21.46
C THR A 27 0.69 -3.34 20.08
N SER A 28 1.34 -4.19 19.29
CA SER A 28 0.87 -4.48 17.92
C SER A 28 -0.36 -5.39 17.94
N LEU A 29 -1.23 -5.25 16.95
CA LEU A 29 -2.35 -6.17 16.75
C LEU A 29 -1.86 -7.63 16.62
N ASN A 30 -0.72 -7.85 15.97
CA ASN A 30 -0.13 -9.17 15.82
C ASN A 30 0.20 -9.82 17.17
N GLU A 31 0.82 -9.06 18.07
CA GLU A 31 1.15 -9.52 19.42
C GLU A 31 -0.13 -9.86 20.20
N PHE A 32 -1.15 -9.00 20.12
CA PHE A 32 -2.44 -9.28 20.77
C PHE A 32 -3.08 -10.57 20.26
N VAL A 33 -3.20 -10.72 18.94
CA VAL A 33 -3.80 -11.88 18.27
C VAL A 33 -3.10 -13.18 18.70
N ARG A 34 -1.77 -13.18 18.78
CA ARG A 34 -0.99 -14.38 19.10
C ARG A 34 -0.95 -14.68 20.60
N THR A 35 -0.67 -13.69 21.42
CA THR A 35 -0.35 -13.86 22.85
C THR A 35 -1.60 -13.86 23.72
N TYR A 36 -2.62 -13.05 23.38
CA TYR A 36 -3.79 -12.84 24.22
C TYR A 36 -5.06 -13.47 23.65
N ALA A 37 -5.25 -13.43 22.32
CA ALA A 37 -6.35 -14.15 21.67
C ALA A 37 -6.01 -15.62 21.38
N HIS A 38 -4.73 -16.02 21.51
CA HIS A 38 -4.21 -17.36 21.25
C HIS A 38 -4.48 -17.88 19.82
N LEU A 39 -4.56 -16.98 18.85
CA LEU A 39 -4.70 -17.26 17.42
C LEU A 39 -3.32 -17.20 16.75
N LYS A 40 -2.59 -18.32 16.78
CA LYS A 40 -1.18 -18.40 16.37
C LYS A 40 -0.96 -18.64 14.88
N GLY A 41 -2.03 -18.76 14.09
CA GLY A 41 -1.98 -18.89 12.63
C GLY A 41 -1.29 -17.69 12.00
N THR A 42 -1.67 -16.48 12.39
CA THR A 42 -0.98 -15.25 11.99
C THR A 42 0.45 -15.22 12.55
N LYS A 43 1.45 -14.99 11.69
CA LYS A 43 2.87 -15.12 12.08
C LYS A 43 3.54 -13.79 12.40
N ASN A 44 4.61 -13.83 13.20
CA ASN A 44 5.45 -12.67 13.55
C ASN A 44 6.90 -12.90 13.10
N THR A 45 7.42 -12.05 12.20
CA THR A 45 8.79 -12.20 11.63
C THR A 45 9.51 -10.86 11.50
N CYS A 46 9.24 -10.09 10.43
CA CYS A 46 10.04 -8.90 10.10
C CYS A 46 9.68 -7.66 10.95
N GLN A 47 8.45 -7.57 11.45
CA GLN A 47 7.92 -6.42 12.21
C GLN A 47 8.02 -5.06 11.50
N GLU A 48 8.16 -5.05 10.16
CA GLU A 48 8.35 -3.84 9.35
C GLU A 48 7.38 -3.77 8.15
N GLY A 49 6.41 -4.69 8.07
CA GLY A 49 5.45 -4.77 6.96
C GLY A 49 6.03 -5.26 5.63
N GLY A 50 7.31 -5.67 5.60
CA GLY A 50 8.00 -6.07 4.36
C GLY A 50 7.77 -7.52 3.90
N CYS A 51 7.41 -8.44 4.81
CA CYS A 51 7.35 -9.88 4.50
C CYS A 51 5.94 -10.45 4.25
N GLY A 52 4.88 -9.77 4.71
CA GLY A 52 3.49 -10.19 4.53
C GLY A 52 3.02 -11.40 5.36
N ALA A 53 3.86 -12.03 6.20
CA ALA A 53 3.48 -13.21 6.98
C ALA A 53 2.43 -12.94 8.08
N CYS A 54 2.27 -11.65 8.45
CA CYS A 54 1.36 -11.17 9.50
C CYS A 54 0.04 -10.59 8.94
N ILE A 55 -0.26 -10.80 7.65
CA ILE A 55 -1.45 -10.21 7.04
C ILE A 55 -2.72 -10.79 7.66
N VAL A 56 -3.64 -9.89 8.01
CA VAL A 56 -5.02 -10.19 8.43
C VAL A 56 -5.97 -9.34 7.58
N ALA A 57 -7.21 -9.78 7.44
CA ALA A 57 -8.26 -8.97 6.82
C ALA A 57 -8.91 -8.09 7.88
N VAL A 58 -9.30 -6.87 7.49
CA VAL A 58 -10.01 -5.94 8.36
C VAL A 58 -11.27 -5.48 7.66
N LYS A 59 -12.35 -5.35 8.43
CA LYS A 59 -13.56 -4.64 8.03
C LYS A 59 -13.65 -3.34 8.84
N SER A 60 -13.74 -2.23 8.13
CA SER A 60 -13.83 -0.88 8.71
C SER A 60 -14.83 -0.01 7.93
N VAL A 61 -15.11 1.19 8.41
CA VAL A 61 -16.01 2.14 7.75
C VAL A 61 -15.24 3.38 7.33
N ASN A 62 -15.36 3.79 6.06
CA ASN A 62 -14.82 5.06 5.60
C ASN A 62 -15.53 6.20 6.36
N PRO A 63 -14.79 7.08 7.06
CA PRO A 63 -15.43 8.04 7.95
C PRO A 63 -16.19 9.15 7.21
N ALA A 64 -15.82 9.44 5.96
CA ALA A 64 -16.44 10.48 5.15
C ALA A 64 -17.66 9.97 4.37
N THR A 65 -17.59 8.76 3.80
CA THR A 65 -18.64 8.22 2.92
C THR A 65 -19.60 7.26 3.62
N GLY A 66 -19.23 6.72 4.79
CA GLY A 66 -19.97 5.66 5.46
C GLY A 66 -19.87 4.29 4.79
N GLN A 67 -19.09 4.16 3.70
CA GLN A 67 -18.89 2.91 2.99
C GLN A 67 -18.16 1.89 3.88
N GLN A 68 -18.67 0.66 3.93
CA GLN A 68 -17.94 -0.47 4.51
C GLN A 68 -16.79 -0.88 3.59
N LEU A 69 -15.60 -1.04 4.15
CA LEU A 69 -14.38 -1.42 3.47
C LEU A 69 -13.89 -2.76 4.05
N GLU A 70 -13.47 -3.68 3.19
CA GLU A 70 -12.80 -4.92 3.59
C GLU A 70 -11.49 -5.06 2.82
N TYR A 71 -10.36 -5.13 3.54
CA TYR A 71 -9.03 -5.12 2.94
C TYR A 71 -7.97 -5.78 3.84
N GLY A 72 -6.78 -6.05 3.30
CA GLY A 72 -5.68 -6.68 4.03
C GLY A 72 -4.75 -5.66 4.67
N VAL A 73 -4.24 -5.95 5.88
CA VAL A 73 -3.27 -5.10 6.60
C VAL A 73 -2.15 -5.93 7.23
N ASN A 74 -0.98 -5.34 7.44
CA ASN A 74 0.08 -5.96 8.23
C ASN A 74 -0.18 -5.75 9.74
N SER A 75 -0.67 -6.79 10.43
CA SER A 75 -0.99 -6.70 11.86
C SER A 75 0.20 -6.33 12.76
N CYS A 76 1.45 -6.51 12.30
CA CYS A 76 2.64 -6.15 13.08
C CYS A 76 2.89 -4.64 13.16
N LEU A 77 2.36 -3.85 12.22
CA LEU A 77 2.55 -2.41 12.19
C LEU A 77 1.39 -1.66 12.83
N LEU A 78 0.24 -2.31 12.97
CA LEU A 78 -0.98 -1.70 13.44
C LEU A 78 -1.06 -1.73 14.97
N PRO A 79 -1.14 -0.57 15.65
CA PRO A 79 -1.35 -0.54 17.09
C PRO A 79 -2.71 -1.11 17.45
N LEU A 80 -2.75 -1.98 18.47
CA LEU A 80 -3.97 -2.64 18.94
C LEU A 80 -5.09 -1.65 19.24
N PHE A 81 -4.76 -0.58 19.97
CA PHE A 81 -5.75 0.40 20.42
C PHE A 81 -6.32 1.25 19.27
N ALA A 82 -5.62 1.36 18.13
CA ALA A 82 -6.17 2.01 16.94
C ALA A 82 -7.32 1.22 16.29
N CYS A 83 -7.43 -0.08 16.61
CA CYS A 83 -8.37 -1.03 15.99
C CYS A 83 -9.72 -1.15 16.73
N ALA A 84 -10.01 -0.29 17.71
CA ALA A 84 -11.17 -0.46 18.60
C ALA A 84 -12.52 -0.53 17.86
N ASP A 85 -12.63 0.13 16.70
CA ASP A 85 -13.82 0.13 15.84
C ASP A 85 -13.68 -0.82 14.63
N TRP A 86 -12.75 -1.78 14.65
CA TRP A 86 -12.51 -2.67 13.51
C TRP A 86 -12.95 -4.10 13.83
N GLU A 87 -13.34 -4.83 12.78
CA GLU A 87 -13.46 -6.28 12.82
C GLU A 87 -12.25 -6.90 12.13
N ILE A 88 -11.58 -7.82 12.82
CA ILE A 88 -10.38 -8.49 12.35
C ILE A 88 -10.71 -9.93 11.98
N THR A 89 -10.34 -10.35 10.79
CA THR A 89 -10.43 -11.73 10.33
C THR A 89 -9.04 -12.30 10.12
N THR A 90 -8.72 -13.35 10.86
CA THR A 90 -7.47 -14.11 10.78
C THR A 90 -7.66 -15.38 9.95
N VAL A 91 -6.58 -16.12 9.69
CA VAL A 91 -6.67 -17.35 8.89
C VAL A 91 -7.51 -18.44 9.55
N GLU A 92 -7.54 -18.47 10.87
CA GLU A 92 -8.39 -19.36 11.65
C GLU A 92 -9.88 -19.02 11.47
N GLY A 93 -10.19 -17.75 11.18
CA GLY A 93 -11.55 -17.24 11.02
C GLY A 93 -12.19 -17.60 9.69
N ILE A 94 -11.41 -17.91 8.64
CA ILE A 94 -11.95 -18.21 7.31
C ILE A 94 -12.18 -19.71 7.09
N GLY A 95 -11.55 -20.60 7.87
CA GLY A 95 -11.71 -22.05 7.73
C GLY A 95 -10.59 -22.87 8.38
N ASN A 96 -10.88 -24.14 8.69
CA ASN A 96 -9.98 -25.10 9.36
C ASN A 96 -10.49 -26.55 9.19
N ARG A 97 -9.83 -27.53 9.83
CA ARG A 97 -10.21 -28.95 9.74
C ARG A 97 -11.60 -29.30 10.27
N THR A 98 -12.16 -28.52 11.19
CA THR A 98 -13.44 -28.81 11.86
C THR A 98 -14.62 -28.13 11.19
N THR A 99 -14.42 -26.93 10.63
CA THR A 99 -15.48 -26.15 9.96
C THR A 99 -15.43 -26.23 8.44
N GLY A 100 -14.38 -26.84 7.88
CA GLY A 100 -14.08 -26.84 6.45
C GLY A 100 -13.07 -25.75 6.09
N TYR A 101 -12.25 -26.04 5.09
CA TYR A 101 -11.23 -25.12 4.59
C TYR A 101 -11.83 -24.15 3.57
N HIS A 102 -11.42 -22.89 3.64
CA HIS A 102 -11.77 -21.90 2.62
C HIS A 102 -11.10 -22.24 1.28
N ASP A 103 -11.74 -21.90 0.15
CA ASP A 103 -11.20 -22.13 -1.20
C ASP A 103 -9.77 -21.64 -1.35
N VAL A 104 -9.44 -20.48 -0.80
CA VAL A 104 -8.09 -19.91 -0.85
C VAL A 104 -7.08 -20.79 -0.11
N GLN A 105 -7.44 -21.35 1.06
CA GLN A 105 -6.59 -22.28 1.82
C GLN A 105 -6.39 -23.58 1.03
N ALA A 106 -7.50 -24.14 0.53
CA ALA A 106 -7.51 -25.40 -0.19
C ALA A 106 -6.75 -25.33 -1.51
N ARG A 107 -6.94 -24.26 -2.31
CA ARG A 107 -6.25 -24.08 -3.59
C ARG A 107 -4.74 -23.93 -3.40
N LEU A 108 -4.30 -23.14 -2.40
CA LEU A 108 -2.87 -23.01 -2.13
C LEU A 108 -2.25 -24.34 -1.72
N ALA A 109 -2.93 -25.11 -0.87
CA ALA A 109 -2.47 -26.43 -0.44
C ALA A 109 -2.39 -27.42 -1.62
N LYS A 110 -3.49 -27.57 -2.39
CA LYS A 110 -3.59 -28.48 -3.54
C LYS A 110 -2.61 -28.13 -4.66
N GLY A 111 -2.38 -26.83 -4.90
CA GLY A 111 -1.46 -26.35 -5.94
C GLY A 111 0.03 -26.44 -5.56
N ASN A 112 0.38 -27.10 -4.46
CA ASN A 112 1.75 -27.19 -3.92
C ASN A 112 2.36 -25.81 -3.62
N GLY A 113 1.51 -24.83 -3.28
CA GLY A 113 1.91 -23.46 -2.92
C GLY A 113 2.51 -23.32 -1.53
N THR A 114 2.73 -24.44 -0.82
CA THR A 114 3.27 -24.46 0.53
C THR A 114 4.37 -25.52 0.66
N GLN A 115 5.49 -25.13 1.29
CA GLN A 115 6.61 -26.03 1.63
C GLN A 115 6.88 -25.96 3.13
N CYS A 116 7.67 -24.98 3.62
CA CYS A 116 7.88 -24.80 5.05
C CYS A 116 6.59 -24.39 5.78
N GLY A 117 5.67 -23.71 5.09
CA GLY A 117 4.34 -23.32 5.57
C GLY A 117 4.27 -22.00 6.33
N TYR A 118 5.41 -21.43 6.72
CA TYR A 118 5.43 -20.25 7.58
C TYR A 118 4.82 -19.00 6.92
N CYS A 119 5.06 -18.80 5.62
CA CYS A 119 4.46 -17.69 4.87
C CYS A 119 3.04 -17.97 4.34
N SER A 120 2.58 -19.23 4.36
CA SER A 120 1.35 -19.66 3.68
C SER A 120 0.11 -18.94 4.22
N VAL A 121 0.06 -18.71 5.53
CA VAL A 121 -1.03 -17.94 6.17
C VAL A 121 -1.11 -16.51 5.61
N GLY A 122 0.01 -15.81 5.51
CA GLY A 122 0.03 -14.46 4.95
C GLY A 122 -0.34 -14.43 3.46
N MET A 123 0.03 -15.46 2.71
CA MET A 123 -0.37 -15.64 1.30
C MET A 123 -1.88 -15.83 1.17
N VAL A 124 -2.45 -16.72 1.99
CA VAL A 124 -3.89 -16.97 2.05
C VAL A 124 -4.65 -15.71 2.41
N MET A 125 -4.25 -15.02 3.48
CA MET A 125 -4.97 -13.82 3.94
C MET A 125 -4.86 -12.67 2.95
N ASN A 126 -3.73 -12.51 2.25
CA ASN A 126 -3.63 -11.53 1.17
C ASN A 126 -4.62 -11.83 0.04
N MET A 127 -4.66 -13.08 -0.45
CA MET A 127 -5.61 -13.45 -1.51
C MET A 127 -7.06 -13.31 -1.06
N TYR A 128 -7.38 -13.74 0.16
CA TYR A 128 -8.71 -13.60 0.75
C TYR A 128 -9.13 -12.13 0.78
N SER A 129 -8.28 -11.24 1.31
CA SER A 129 -8.55 -9.81 1.36
C SER A 129 -8.74 -9.19 -0.03
N LEU A 130 -7.95 -9.61 -1.03
CA LEU A 130 -8.10 -9.13 -2.41
C LEU A 130 -9.46 -9.51 -3.01
N LEU A 131 -9.92 -10.75 -2.81
CA LEU A 131 -11.23 -11.20 -3.30
C LEU A 131 -12.38 -10.44 -2.64
N LYS A 132 -12.20 -10.04 -1.38
CA LYS A 132 -13.19 -9.25 -0.63
C LYS A 132 -13.22 -7.79 -1.08
N SER A 133 -12.06 -7.20 -1.35
CA SER A 133 -11.98 -5.81 -1.83
C SER A 133 -12.41 -5.67 -3.29
N LYS A 134 -12.11 -6.66 -4.13
CA LYS A 134 -12.40 -6.65 -5.57
C LYS A 134 -12.67 -8.08 -6.08
N PRO A 135 -13.92 -8.44 -6.42
CA PRO A 135 -14.24 -9.79 -6.87
C PRO A 135 -13.74 -10.10 -8.30
N ASP A 136 -13.68 -9.11 -9.19
CA ASP A 136 -13.39 -9.32 -10.63
C ASP A 136 -11.93 -8.99 -11.03
N LEU A 137 -10.99 -9.70 -10.40
CA LEU A 137 -9.54 -9.53 -10.59
C LEU A 137 -9.00 -10.20 -11.87
N THR A 138 -7.99 -9.60 -12.49
CA THR A 138 -7.17 -10.26 -13.54
C THR A 138 -5.98 -11.02 -12.95
N MET A 139 -5.37 -11.91 -13.74
CA MET A 139 -4.15 -12.61 -13.34
C MET A 139 -2.99 -11.66 -13.06
N GLU A 140 -2.91 -10.55 -13.80
CA GLU A 140 -1.89 -9.50 -13.59
C GLU A 140 -2.11 -8.79 -12.25
N GLU A 141 -3.34 -8.40 -11.93
CA GLU A 141 -3.68 -7.74 -10.65
C GLU A 141 -3.40 -8.65 -9.47
N ILE A 142 -3.76 -9.94 -9.57
CA ILE A 142 -3.44 -10.93 -8.55
C ILE A 142 -1.92 -11.01 -8.37
N GLU A 143 -1.16 -11.21 -9.43
CA GLU A 143 0.30 -11.34 -9.35
C GLU A 143 0.99 -10.10 -8.76
N ASN A 144 0.58 -8.90 -9.20
CA ASN A 144 1.14 -7.64 -8.72
C ASN A 144 0.82 -7.39 -7.23
N SER A 145 -0.26 -7.97 -6.71
CA SER A 145 -0.68 -7.82 -5.32
C SER A 145 0.14 -8.64 -4.31
N PHE A 146 0.98 -9.58 -4.77
CA PHE A 146 1.85 -10.38 -3.90
C PHE A 146 3.26 -9.81 -3.70
N GLY A 147 3.55 -8.59 -4.18
CA GLY A 147 4.85 -7.93 -3.96
C GLY A 147 5.22 -7.72 -2.47
N GLY A 148 4.23 -7.78 -1.57
CA GLY A 148 4.39 -7.70 -0.12
C GLY A 148 4.54 -9.02 0.61
N ASN A 149 4.42 -10.17 -0.08
CA ASN A 149 4.46 -11.49 0.53
C ASN A 149 5.74 -12.21 0.12
N LEU A 150 6.63 -12.45 1.07
CA LEU A 150 7.91 -13.10 0.81
C LEU A 150 7.84 -14.61 1.08
N CYS A 151 8.30 -15.41 0.13
CA CYS A 151 8.50 -16.84 0.28
C CYS A 151 9.94 -17.21 -0.08
N ARG A 152 10.59 -17.99 0.80
CA ARG A 152 11.97 -18.45 0.58
C ARG A 152 12.07 -19.86 -0.02
N CYS A 153 10.95 -20.60 -0.05
CA CYS A 153 10.96 -22.03 -0.36
C CYS A 153 10.39 -22.34 -1.77
N THR A 154 9.25 -21.77 -2.13
CA THR A 154 8.46 -22.24 -3.27
C THR A 154 8.89 -21.69 -4.63
N GLY A 155 9.68 -20.62 -4.65
CA GLY A 155 9.98 -19.88 -5.87
C GLY A 155 8.75 -19.18 -6.48
N TYR A 156 7.68 -18.96 -5.70
CA TYR A 156 6.41 -18.29 -6.05
C TYR A 156 5.54 -18.94 -7.12
N ARG A 157 6.09 -19.66 -8.10
CA ARG A 157 5.35 -20.29 -9.20
C ARG A 157 4.09 -21.04 -8.72
N PRO A 158 4.13 -22.02 -7.79
CA PRO A 158 2.92 -22.73 -7.38
C PRO A 158 1.91 -21.83 -6.65
N ILE A 159 2.38 -20.80 -5.94
CA ILE A 159 1.51 -19.85 -5.23
C ILE A 159 0.71 -19.05 -6.25
N LEU A 160 1.42 -18.46 -7.22
CA LEU A 160 0.80 -17.64 -8.26
C LEU A 160 -0.12 -18.46 -9.17
N ASP A 161 0.27 -19.67 -9.57
CA ASP A 161 -0.60 -20.56 -10.34
C ASP A 161 -1.91 -20.86 -9.57
N SER A 162 -1.79 -21.19 -8.27
CA SER A 162 -2.95 -21.48 -7.42
C SER A 162 -3.90 -20.30 -7.31
N PHE A 163 -3.38 -19.09 -7.14
CA PHE A 163 -4.20 -17.90 -6.93
C PHE A 163 -4.70 -17.25 -8.21
N LYS A 164 -3.92 -17.29 -9.30
CA LYS A 164 -4.39 -16.85 -10.63
C LYS A 164 -5.58 -17.67 -11.12
N SER A 165 -5.81 -18.87 -10.61
CA SER A 165 -7.04 -19.63 -10.87
C SER A 165 -8.33 -18.93 -10.39
N PHE A 166 -8.24 -17.90 -9.54
CA PHE A 166 -9.38 -17.05 -9.17
C PHE A 166 -9.62 -15.90 -10.14
N ALA A 167 -8.71 -15.65 -11.09
CA ALA A 167 -8.83 -14.53 -12.01
C ALA A 167 -9.95 -14.75 -13.04
N LYS A 168 -10.57 -13.67 -13.49
CA LYS A 168 -11.59 -13.71 -14.56
C LYS A 168 -11.03 -14.12 -15.92
N ASP A 169 -9.73 -13.88 -16.15
CA ASP A 169 -8.99 -14.21 -17.37
C ASP A 169 -8.14 -15.49 -17.20
N ALA A 170 -8.38 -16.28 -16.14
CA ALA A 170 -7.68 -17.53 -15.92
C ALA A 170 -8.00 -18.56 -17.01
N PRO A 171 -6.99 -19.20 -17.63
CA PRO A 171 -7.25 -20.25 -18.61
C PRO A 171 -7.86 -21.48 -17.93
N LYS A 172 -8.75 -22.18 -18.63
CA LYS A 172 -9.41 -23.38 -18.12
C LYS A 172 -8.42 -24.42 -17.61
N SER A 173 -7.29 -24.60 -18.29
CA SER A 173 -6.23 -25.52 -17.87
C SER A 173 -5.61 -25.20 -16.51
N LEU A 174 -5.60 -23.92 -16.09
CA LEU A 174 -5.13 -23.51 -14.76
C LEU A 174 -6.21 -23.74 -13.71
N ILE A 175 -7.47 -23.46 -14.04
CA ILE A 175 -8.62 -23.76 -13.18
C ILE A 175 -8.70 -25.27 -12.93
N ASP A 176 -8.65 -26.06 -14.00
CA ASP A 176 -8.72 -27.54 -14.01
C ASP A 176 -7.63 -28.18 -13.13
N LYS A 177 -6.40 -27.63 -13.12
CA LYS A 177 -5.30 -28.06 -12.23
C LYS A 177 -5.63 -27.93 -10.74
N CYS A 178 -6.49 -26.97 -10.39
CA CYS A 178 -6.95 -26.75 -9.03
C CYS A 178 -8.32 -27.39 -8.77
N ALA A 179 -8.93 -27.99 -9.80
CA ALA A 179 -10.33 -28.38 -9.86
C ALA A 179 -10.56 -29.90 -9.75
N ASP A 180 -9.78 -30.58 -8.92
CA ASP A 180 -10.25 -31.83 -8.31
C ASP A 180 -11.33 -31.45 -7.27
N ILE A 181 -12.52 -31.20 -7.83
CA ILE A 181 -13.67 -30.47 -7.31
C ILE A 181 -14.67 -31.39 -6.58
N GLU A 182 -14.58 -32.71 -6.77
CA GLU A 182 -15.57 -33.62 -6.19
C GLU A 182 -15.57 -33.64 -4.65
N ASP A 183 -14.54 -33.07 -4.00
CA ASP A 183 -14.49 -32.85 -2.54
C ASP A 183 -14.64 -31.37 -2.12
N LEU A 184 -14.84 -30.41 -3.04
CA LEU A 184 -14.76 -28.97 -2.74
C LEU A 184 -15.87 -28.08 -3.32
N ILE A 185 -16.67 -28.53 -4.29
CA ILE A 185 -17.85 -27.76 -4.71
C ILE A 185 -19.08 -28.42 -4.14
N THR A 186 -19.53 -27.91 -3.00
CA THR A 186 -20.95 -27.98 -2.69
C THR A 186 -21.61 -26.73 -3.26
N ILE A 187 -22.15 -26.87 -4.47
CA ILE A 187 -23.16 -25.93 -4.96
C ILE A 187 -24.25 -25.95 -3.90
N CYS A 188 -24.59 -24.79 -3.34
CA CYS A 188 -25.65 -24.71 -2.36
C CYS A 188 -26.93 -25.32 -2.96
N PRO A 189 -27.52 -26.37 -2.36
CA PRO A 189 -28.73 -26.98 -2.89
C PRO A 189 -29.89 -25.98 -2.95
N VAL A 190 -29.85 -24.94 -2.10
CA VAL A 190 -30.82 -23.85 -2.02
C VAL A 190 -30.53 -22.73 -3.03
N LYS A 191 -29.34 -22.12 -2.99
CA LYS A 191 -29.01 -20.92 -3.80
C LYS A 191 -28.44 -21.21 -5.18
N LYS A 192 -28.13 -22.47 -5.50
CA LYS A 192 -27.54 -22.93 -6.78
C LYS A 192 -26.29 -22.12 -7.22
N LYS A 193 -25.53 -21.61 -6.24
CA LYS A 193 -24.27 -20.87 -6.37
C LYS A 193 -23.20 -21.48 -5.44
N LEU A 194 -21.95 -21.09 -5.63
CA LEU A 194 -20.83 -21.41 -4.72
C LEU A 194 -21.16 -20.95 -3.29
N CYS A 195 -20.95 -21.82 -2.30
CA CYS A 195 -21.29 -21.57 -0.91
C CYS A 195 -20.19 -22.03 0.04
N VAL A 196 -19.74 -21.12 0.90
CA VAL A 196 -18.64 -21.30 1.87
C VAL A 196 -18.95 -22.31 2.98
N ARG A 197 -20.20 -22.79 3.08
CA ARG A 197 -20.68 -23.70 4.14
C ARG A 197 -20.73 -25.17 3.74
N ASN A 198 -20.03 -25.58 2.67
CA ASN A 198 -19.94 -26.97 2.20
C ASN A 198 -21.29 -27.74 2.20
N GLY A 199 -22.36 -27.09 1.74
CA GLY A 199 -23.69 -27.70 1.60
C GLY A 199 -24.43 -28.03 2.89
N ALA A 200 -23.94 -27.61 4.06
CA ALA A 200 -24.67 -27.69 5.35
C ALA A 200 -25.82 -26.66 5.47
N CYS A 201 -26.34 -26.18 4.34
CA CYS A 201 -27.40 -25.17 4.28
C CYS A 201 -28.77 -25.86 4.26
N ASN A 202 -29.56 -25.70 5.32
CA ASN A 202 -31.02 -25.91 5.29
C ASN A 202 -31.74 -24.58 4.98
N GLU A 203 -32.99 -24.65 4.50
CA GLU A 203 -33.79 -23.48 4.08
C GLU A 203 -33.84 -22.38 5.18
N GLU A 204 -33.81 -22.74 6.46
CA GLU A 204 -33.84 -21.80 7.59
C GLU A 204 -32.54 -21.00 7.84
N ASN A 205 -31.37 -21.48 7.39
CA ASN A 205 -30.07 -20.82 7.66
C ASN A 205 -29.40 -20.25 6.40
N CYS A 206 -29.98 -20.46 5.21
CA CYS A 206 -29.39 -20.03 3.95
C CYS A 206 -29.60 -18.53 3.66
N ASP A 207 -30.65 -17.93 4.23
CA ASP A 207 -30.99 -16.50 4.09
C ASP A 207 -30.49 -15.63 5.23
N LYS A 208 -29.84 -16.25 6.22
CA LYS A 208 -28.90 -15.52 7.06
C LYS A 208 -27.67 -15.26 6.18
N GLU A 209 -27.67 -14.14 5.46
CA GLU A 209 -26.43 -13.38 5.30
C GLU A 209 -25.70 -13.48 6.65
N GLU A 210 -24.37 -13.67 6.67
CA GLU A 210 -23.66 -13.36 7.92
C GLU A 210 -24.20 -11.99 8.32
N GLU A 211 -24.96 -11.94 9.42
CA GLU A 211 -25.49 -10.70 9.93
C GLU A 211 -24.24 -9.88 10.12
N GLY A 212 -23.96 -9.03 9.14
CA GLY A 212 -22.72 -8.30 9.09
C GLY A 212 -22.77 -7.53 10.39
N VAL A 213 -21.85 -7.84 11.30
CA VAL A 213 -21.78 -7.06 12.53
C VAL A 213 -21.63 -5.64 12.02
N ASP A 214 -22.64 -4.81 12.28
CA ASP A 214 -22.54 -3.42 11.90
C ASP A 214 -21.35 -2.89 12.67
N VAL A 215 -20.27 -2.63 11.94
CA VAL A 215 -19.03 -2.15 12.52
C VAL A 215 -19.25 -0.67 12.82
N GLY A 216 -20.10 -0.42 13.82
CA GLY A 216 -20.50 0.91 14.23
C GLY A 216 -19.34 1.62 14.93
N ARG A 217 -19.34 2.95 14.86
CA ARG A 217 -18.38 3.85 15.54
C ARG A 217 -18.61 3.94 17.06
N ASN A 218 -18.87 2.81 17.70
CA ASN A 218 -19.27 2.69 19.10
C ASN A 218 -18.10 2.40 20.06
N GLY A 219 -16.87 2.34 19.55
CA GLY A 219 -15.67 2.21 20.36
C GLY A 219 -15.46 3.41 21.32
N PRO A 220 -14.65 3.22 22.36
CA PRO A 220 -14.38 4.29 23.33
C PRO A 220 -13.71 5.50 22.68
N ARG A 221 -14.16 6.70 23.05
CA ARG A 221 -13.58 7.97 22.58
C ARG A 221 -12.21 8.27 23.21
N PHE A 222 -11.95 7.71 24.39
CA PHE A 222 -10.73 7.90 25.17
C PHE A 222 -10.40 6.60 25.92
N ILE A 223 -9.14 6.16 25.86
CA ILE A 223 -8.65 4.94 26.52
C ILE A 223 -7.41 5.31 27.34
N PRO A 224 -7.53 5.43 28.69
CA PRO A 224 -6.37 5.58 29.55
C PRO A 224 -5.70 4.23 29.82
N LEU A 225 -4.37 4.22 29.91
CA LEU A 225 -3.56 3.02 30.18
C LEU A 225 -2.81 3.15 31.51
N GLN A 226 -2.42 2.02 32.10
CA GLN A 226 -1.78 1.99 33.42
C GLN A 226 -0.39 2.67 33.44
N ASP A 227 0.31 2.71 32.31
CA ASP A 227 1.61 3.37 32.16
C ASP A 227 1.52 4.91 32.03
N GLY A 228 0.30 5.44 32.16
CA GLY A 228 -0.02 6.87 32.06
C GLY A 228 -0.11 7.38 30.63
N SER A 229 0.03 6.53 29.61
CA SER A 229 -0.28 6.89 28.23
C SER A 229 -1.78 6.79 27.96
N SER A 230 -2.24 7.36 26.84
CA SER A 230 -3.66 7.38 26.49
C SER A 230 -3.89 7.43 24.98
N TRP A 231 -4.99 6.82 24.55
CA TRP A 231 -5.48 6.88 23.18
C TRP A 231 -6.74 7.74 23.07
N TYR A 232 -6.77 8.61 22.06
CA TYR A 232 -7.89 9.46 21.71
C TYR A 232 -8.46 9.04 20.35
N HIS A 233 -9.78 8.94 20.25
CA HIS A 233 -10.52 8.61 19.02
C HIS A 233 -11.45 9.77 18.63
N PRO A 234 -10.88 10.87 18.11
CA PRO A 234 -11.67 11.99 17.63
C PRO A 234 -12.53 11.57 16.42
N ARG A 235 -13.67 12.25 16.26
CA ARG A 235 -14.59 12.08 15.12
C ARG A 235 -14.74 13.35 14.28
N GLU A 236 -14.33 14.48 14.83
CA GLU A 236 -14.35 15.78 14.19
C GLU A 236 -13.00 16.48 14.38
N LYS A 237 -12.60 17.30 13.42
CA LYS A 237 -11.32 18.03 13.45
C LYS A 237 -11.17 18.90 14.70
N LYS A 238 -12.26 19.53 15.18
CA LYS A 238 -12.26 20.39 16.37
C LYS A 238 -11.80 19.66 17.64
N GLU A 239 -12.10 18.37 17.75
CA GLU A 239 -11.70 17.56 18.91
C GLU A 239 -10.18 17.34 18.93
N ILE A 240 -9.54 17.25 17.76
CA ILE A 240 -8.07 17.17 17.64
C ILE A 240 -7.43 18.43 18.22
N PHE A 241 -7.88 19.62 17.81
CA PHE A 241 -7.30 20.87 18.30
C PHE A 241 -7.52 21.05 19.80
N ALA A 242 -8.67 20.65 20.34
CA ALA A 242 -8.90 20.65 21.79
C ALA A 242 -7.93 19.72 22.52
N ILE A 243 -7.60 18.55 21.96
CA ILE A 243 -6.58 17.66 22.53
C ILE A 243 -5.21 18.34 22.49
N LEU A 244 -4.80 18.90 21.35
CA LEU A 244 -3.50 19.57 21.20
C LEU A 244 -3.31 20.78 22.13
N GLN A 245 -4.38 21.52 22.43
CA GLN A 245 -4.35 22.62 23.40
C GLN A 245 -4.10 22.12 24.82
N ASN A 246 -4.61 20.94 25.17
CA ASN A 246 -4.47 20.32 26.49
C ASN A 246 -3.18 19.50 26.64
N CYS A 247 -2.55 19.09 25.54
CA CYS A 247 -1.24 18.47 25.57
C CYS A 247 -0.16 19.52 25.90
N SER A 248 0.67 19.22 26.90
CA SER A 248 1.93 19.95 27.13
C SER A 248 2.89 19.73 25.95
N ASP A 249 3.95 20.53 25.88
CA ASP A 249 4.68 20.83 24.64
C ASP A 249 5.48 19.71 23.94
N THR A 250 5.36 18.39 24.18
CA THR A 250 6.13 17.42 23.31
C THR A 250 5.67 15.96 23.13
N ASP A 251 4.77 15.36 23.91
CA ASP A 251 4.63 13.88 23.91
C ASP A 251 3.37 13.31 23.22
N TYR A 252 3.00 13.82 22.04
CA TYR A 252 1.86 13.30 21.27
C TYR A 252 2.25 12.71 19.90
N MET A 253 1.42 11.80 19.39
CA MET A 253 1.57 11.20 18.07
C MET A 253 0.21 11.13 17.38
N PHE A 254 0.16 11.61 16.13
CA PHE A 254 -0.95 11.30 15.24
C PHE A 254 -0.78 9.90 14.66
N VAL A 255 -1.86 9.12 14.71
CA VAL A 255 -1.89 7.75 14.19
C VAL A 255 -2.92 7.68 13.07
N GLY A 256 -2.42 7.52 11.83
CA GLY A 256 -3.19 7.03 10.69
C GLY A 256 -3.01 5.50 10.59
N GLY A 257 -2.14 5.06 9.66
CA GLY A 257 -1.80 3.64 9.50
C GLY A 257 -0.60 3.11 10.28
N ASN A 258 0.16 3.97 10.96
CA ASN A 258 1.40 3.63 11.68
C ASN A 258 2.49 2.91 10.87
N THR A 259 2.44 2.98 9.53
CA THR A 259 3.36 2.24 8.65
C THR A 259 4.78 2.78 8.68
N ALA A 260 4.96 4.05 9.07
CA ALA A 260 6.25 4.68 9.36
C ALA A 260 7.10 3.87 10.34
N HIS A 261 6.47 3.18 11.30
CA HIS A 261 7.13 2.37 12.32
C HIS A 261 7.98 1.23 11.72
N GLY A 262 7.66 0.78 10.50
CA GLY A 262 8.47 -0.22 9.80
C GLY A 262 9.80 0.34 9.27
N VAL A 263 9.92 1.65 9.11
CA VAL A 263 11.13 2.33 8.60
C VAL A 263 11.87 3.02 9.75
N TYR A 264 11.16 3.85 10.52
CA TYR A 264 11.69 4.60 11.65
C TYR A 264 10.97 4.15 12.92
N ARG A 265 11.72 3.48 13.81
CA ARG A 265 11.17 2.99 15.08
C ARG A 265 10.88 4.17 16.01
N ILE A 266 9.76 4.09 16.71
CA ILE A 266 9.39 5.07 17.73
C ILE A 266 10.30 4.82 18.94
N THR A 267 11.15 5.81 19.26
CA THR A 267 12.11 5.73 20.38
C THR A 267 11.72 6.61 21.56
N SER A 268 10.82 7.58 21.36
CA SER A 268 10.32 8.46 22.42
C SER A 268 9.14 7.85 23.17
N GLN A 269 9.01 8.20 24.45
CA GLN A 269 7.88 7.77 25.27
C GLN A 269 6.67 8.65 24.99
N ILE A 270 5.93 8.32 23.93
CA ILE A 270 4.68 9.03 23.59
C ILE A 270 3.62 8.78 24.67
N LYS A 271 3.01 9.86 25.15
CA LYS A 271 1.93 9.82 26.15
C LYS A 271 0.54 9.94 25.53
N HIS A 272 0.39 10.68 24.43
CA HIS A 272 -0.90 10.93 23.81
C HIS A 272 -0.94 10.42 22.37
N TYR A 273 -1.70 9.35 22.12
CA TYR A 273 -1.91 8.80 20.78
C TYR A 273 -3.26 9.29 20.24
N ILE A 274 -3.26 9.97 19.10
CA ILE A 274 -4.45 10.59 18.52
C ILE A 274 -4.77 9.87 17.20
N ASN A 275 -5.80 9.03 17.21
CA ASN A 275 -6.21 8.23 16.06
C ASN A 275 -7.03 9.06 15.07
N LEU A 276 -6.49 9.29 13.87
CA LEU A 276 -7.11 10.12 12.84
C LEU A 276 -8.09 9.37 11.93
N ASN A 277 -8.18 8.03 12.05
CA ASN A 277 -8.98 7.20 11.15
C ASN A 277 -10.50 7.42 11.30
N GLY A 278 -10.94 8.08 12.38
CA GLY A 278 -12.35 8.35 12.66
C GLY A 278 -12.89 9.70 12.17
N VAL A 279 -12.04 10.58 11.63
CA VAL A 279 -12.32 12.00 11.39
C VAL A 279 -12.71 12.23 9.93
N ALA A 280 -13.98 12.45 9.65
CA ALA A 280 -14.52 12.48 8.28
C ALA A 280 -13.83 13.51 7.38
N GLU A 281 -13.57 14.70 7.91
CA GLU A 281 -12.97 15.83 7.19
C GLU A 281 -11.56 15.54 6.67
N LEU A 282 -10.85 14.58 7.28
CA LEU A 282 -9.49 14.19 6.86
C LEU A 282 -9.49 13.09 5.78
N HIS A 283 -10.66 12.55 5.42
CA HIS A 283 -10.82 11.49 4.41
C HIS A 283 -11.74 11.90 3.26
N SER A 284 -12.28 13.12 3.27
CA SER A 284 -13.13 13.62 2.18
C SER A 284 -12.29 13.90 0.93
N ILE A 285 -12.88 13.72 -0.25
CA ILE A 285 -12.31 14.13 -1.53
C ILE A 285 -13.35 15.01 -2.21
N GLU A 286 -12.95 16.22 -2.57
CA GLU A 286 -13.84 17.26 -3.07
C GLU A 286 -13.28 17.88 -4.35
N GLU A 287 -14.14 18.02 -5.37
CA GLU A 287 -13.81 18.74 -6.60
C GLU A 287 -14.34 20.17 -6.50
N SER A 288 -13.47 21.16 -6.70
CA SER A 288 -13.84 22.57 -6.62
C SER A 288 -13.24 23.34 -7.79
N GLY A 289 -14.09 23.64 -8.79
CA GLY A 289 -13.68 24.37 -9.98
C GLY A 289 -12.60 23.64 -10.79
N ASP A 290 -11.38 24.16 -10.75
CA ASP A 290 -10.20 23.65 -11.46
C ASP A 290 -9.21 22.91 -10.54
N THR A 291 -9.61 22.54 -9.32
CA THR A 291 -8.76 21.76 -8.39
C THR A 291 -9.51 20.59 -7.76
N ILE A 292 -8.72 19.62 -7.30
CA ILE A 292 -9.20 18.47 -6.53
C ILE A 292 -8.53 18.52 -5.17
N THR A 293 -9.32 18.45 -4.10
CA THR A 293 -8.84 18.46 -2.72
C THR A 293 -8.99 17.06 -2.13
N LEU A 294 -7.89 16.48 -1.67
CA LEU A 294 -7.88 15.21 -0.93
C LEU A 294 -7.65 15.48 0.55
N GLY A 295 -8.48 14.90 1.41
CA GLY A 295 -8.24 14.88 2.84
C GLY A 295 -6.92 14.18 3.15
N ALA A 296 -6.12 14.75 4.06
CA ALA A 296 -4.74 14.32 4.24
C ALA A 296 -4.59 12.92 4.85
N SER A 297 -5.63 12.38 5.49
CA SER A 297 -5.66 10.99 6.00
C SER A 297 -6.14 9.96 4.97
N THR A 298 -6.42 10.37 3.73
CA THR A 298 -6.69 9.44 2.62
C THR A 298 -5.56 8.42 2.49
N SER A 299 -5.88 7.14 2.39
CA SER A 299 -4.88 6.08 2.20
C SER A 299 -4.29 6.13 0.80
N LEU A 300 -3.08 5.61 0.62
CA LEU A 300 -2.44 5.54 -0.70
C LEU A 300 -3.26 4.71 -1.68
N THR A 301 -3.90 3.63 -1.23
CA THR A 301 -4.81 2.84 -2.07
C THR A 301 -6.01 3.66 -2.54
N ALA A 302 -6.70 4.37 -1.63
CA ALA A 302 -7.86 5.19 -2.00
C ALA A 302 -7.48 6.35 -2.93
N ALA A 303 -6.34 7.01 -2.68
CA ALA A 303 -5.83 8.06 -3.56
C ALA A 303 -5.52 7.52 -4.97
N MET A 304 -4.88 6.35 -5.05
CA MET A 304 -4.54 5.69 -6.32
C MET A 304 -5.79 5.31 -7.12
N GLU A 305 -6.79 4.71 -6.48
CA GLU A 305 -8.06 4.35 -7.13
C GLU A 305 -8.80 5.59 -7.64
N TYR A 306 -8.86 6.65 -6.84
CA TYR A 306 -9.44 7.92 -7.24
C TYR A 306 -8.68 8.54 -8.43
N PHE A 307 -7.35 8.51 -8.40
CA PHE A 307 -6.50 9.02 -9.49
C PHE A 307 -6.69 8.26 -10.80
N TYR A 308 -6.79 6.93 -10.78
CA TYR A 308 -7.12 6.15 -11.98
C TYR A 308 -8.48 6.57 -12.53
N LYS A 309 -9.52 6.54 -11.70
CA LYS A 309 -10.89 6.91 -12.09
C LYS A 309 -10.96 8.33 -12.69
N THR A 310 -10.39 9.31 -12.02
CA THR A 310 -10.44 10.71 -12.45
C THR A 310 -9.65 10.95 -13.73
N SER A 311 -8.52 10.26 -13.91
CA SER A 311 -7.73 10.36 -15.14
C SER A 311 -8.47 9.82 -16.38
N GLU A 312 -9.33 8.81 -16.20
CA GLU A 312 -10.18 8.27 -17.26
C GLU A 312 -11.38 9.17 -17.55
N GLN A 313 -11.99 9.74 -16.50
CA GLN A 313 -13.17 10.59 -16.62
C GLN A 313 -12.85 12.00 -17.14
N GLN A 314 -11.69 12.54 -16.77
CA GLN A 314 -11.25 13.91 -17.09
C GLN A 314 -9.82 13.92 -17.68
N PRO A 315 -9.55 13.20 -18.79
CA PRO A 315 -8.21 12.97 -19.30
C PRO A 315 -7.47 14.26 -19.66
N GLN A 316 -8.17 15.27 -20.15
CA GLN A 316 -7.55 16.55 -20.50
C GLN A 316 -7.09 17.33 -19.26
N LYS A 317 -7.87 17.34 -18.18
CA LYS A 317 -7.61 18.19 -16.99
C LYS A 317 -6.75 17.50 -15.93
N PHE A 318 -6.91 16.18 -15.81
CA PHE A 318 -6.35 15.36 -14.73
C PHE A 318 -5.72 14.06 -15.26
N GLY A 319 -5.43 13.94 -16.56
CA GLY A 319 -4.79 12.75 -17.13
C GLY A 319 -3.43 12.41 -16.48
N TYR A 320 -2.73 13.41 -15.95
CA TYR A 320 -1.49 13.20 -15.19
C TYR A 320 -1.69 12.39 -13.90
N MET A 321 -2.91 12.32 -13.35
CA MET A 321 -3.20 11.53 -12.17
C MET A 321 -2.96 10.04 -12.41
N LYS A 322 -3.11 9.55 -13.66
CA LYS A 322 -2.71 8.19 -14.01
C LYS A 322 -1.21 7.96 -13.77
N VAL A 323 -0.37 8.92 -14.16
CA VAL A 323 1.09 8.86 -13.95
C VAL A 323 1.42 8.82 -12.46
N LEU A 324 0.65 9.53 -11.63
CA LEU A 324 0.81 9.51 -10.18
C LEU A 324 0.35 8.18 -9.58
N ALA A 325 -0.78 7.65 -10.03
CA ALA A 325 -1.32 6.35 -9.60
C ALA A 325 -0.36 5.20 -9.95
N ASP A 326 0.16 5.18 -11.18
CA ASP A 326 1.17 4.22 -11.63
C ASP A 326 2.44 4.28 -10.74
N HIS A 327 2.82 5.47 -10.28
CA HIS A 327 3.97 5.65 -9.38
C HIS A 327 3.65 5.21 -7.94
N ILE A 328 2.45 5.50 -7.45
CA ILE A 328 1.98 5.05 -6.12
C ILE A 328 1.94 3.52 -6.05
N ASP A 329 1.61 2.82 -7.14
CA ASP A 329 1.63 1.36 -7.18
C ASP A 329 3.03 0.76 -6.92
N LEU A 330 4.09 1.54 -7.17
CA LEU A 330 5.47 1.18 -6.85
C LEU A 330 5.86 1.48 -5.39
N ILE A 331 5.01 2.16 -4.62
CA ILE A 331 5.25 2.50 -3.21
C ILE A 331 4.83 1.32 -2.34
N ALA A 332 5.80 0.75 -1.61
CA ALA A 332 5.60 -0.35 -0.66
C ALA A 332 4.81 -1.52 -1.29
N ASN A 333 3.93 -2.14 -0.50
CA ASN A 333 3.04 -3.23 -0.92
C ASN A 333 1.59 -2.89 -0.57
N VAL A 334 0.63 -3.67 -1.12
CA VAL A 334 -0.81 -3.41 -0.97
C VAL A 334 -1.25 -3.24 0.49
N PRO A 335 -0.94 -4.17 1.43
CA PRO A 335 -1.28 -3.98 2.85
C PRO A 335 -0.72 -2.70 3.49
N VAL A 336 0.49 -2.28 3.13
CA VAL A 336 1.07 -1.01 3.60
C VAL A 336 0.33 0.19 3.00
N ARG A 337 -0.05 0.14 1.72
CA ARG A 337 -0.79 1.23 1.06
C ARG A 337 -2.24 1.37 1.54
N ASN A 338 -2.85 0.26 1.96
CA ASN A 338 -4.22 0.26 2.46
C ASN A 338 -4.39 1.11 3.72
N THR A 339 -3.36 1.21 4.56
CA THR A 339 -3.40 2.00 5.80
C THR A 339 -2.46 3.21 5.79
N GLY A 340 -1.39 3.18 4.99
CA GLY A 340 -0.49 4.32 4.83
C GLY A 340 -1.22 5.52 4.23
N THR A 341 -1.16 6.66 4.91
CA THR A 341 -1.87 7.88 4.50
C THR A 341 -0.96 8.88 3.80
N LEU A 342 -1.54 9.80 3.03
CA LEU A 342 -0.81 10.90 2.40
C LEU A 342 -0.05 11.74 3.44
N ALA A 343 -0.75 12.16 4.51
CA ALA A 343 -0.16 12.91 5.62
C ALA A 343 0.94 12.13 6.34
N GLY A 344 0.74 10.83 6.58
CA GLY A 344 1.72 10.00 7.25
C GLY A 344 3.03 9.92 6.47
N ASN A 345 2.96 9.75 5.14
CA ASN A 345 4.16 9.70 4.32
C ASN A 345 4.90 11.05 4.27
N LEU A 346 4.16 12.15 4.13
CA LEU A 346 4.73 13.51 4.14
C LEU A 346 5.30 13.88 5.52
N ALA A 347 4.64 13.50 6.61
CA ALA A 347 5.13 13.73 7.97
C ALA A 347 6.49 13.05 8.22
N ILE A 348 6.70 11.83 7.71
CA ILE A 348 8.02 11.17 7.77
C ILE A 348 9.06 12.04 7.05
N LYS A 349 8.74 12.57 5.86
CA LYS A 349 9.67 13.41 5.10
C LYS A 349 10.02 14.72 5.81
N ASN A 350 9.06 15.32 6.51
CA ASN A 350 9.27 16.52 7.32
C ASN A 350 10.16 16.22 8.55
N GLN A 351 9.98 15.07 9.20
CA GLN A 351 10.77 14.66 10.38
C GLN A 351 12.16 14.12 10.00
N HIS A 352 12.25 13.39 8.90
CA HIS A 352 13.42 12.68 8.40
C HIS A 352 13.70 13.12 6.97
N LYS A 353 14.51 14.15 6.83
CA LYS A 353 14.82 14.74 5.53
C LYS A 353 15.47 13.72 4.61
N GLU A 354 16.23 12.75 5.09
CA GLU A 354 16.82 11.71 4.26
C GLU A 354 15.82 10.68 3.71
N PHE A 355 14.57 10.65 4.20
CA PHE A 355 13.57 9.69 3.76
C PHE A 355 13.27 9.86 2.24
N PRO A 356 13.45 8.80 1.41
CA PRO A 356 13.25 8.87 -0.03
C PRO A 356 11.75 8.77 -0.39
N SER A 357 10.98 9.78 -0.02
CA SER A 357 9.52 9.82 -0.26
C SER A 357 9.18 9.97 -1.74
N ASP A 358 8.67 8.90 -2.34
CA ASP A 358 8.09 8.92 -3.69
C ASP A 358 6.85 9.84 -3.77
N LEU A 359 6.01 9.85 -2.73
CA LEU A 359 4.81 10.70 -2.69
C LEU A 359 5.18 12.19 -2.70
N PHE A 360 6.19 12.57 -1.90
CA PHE A 360 6.72 13.93 -1.89
C PHE A 360 7.16 14.36 -3.29
N LEU A 361 7.95 13.52 -3.96
CA LEU A 361 8.47 13.80 -5.28
C LEU A 361 7.35 14.02 -6.29
N ILE A 362 6.34 13.15 -6.33
CA ILE A 362 5.27 13.28 -7.32
C ILE A 362 4.35 14.48 -7.04
N LEU A 363 4.14 14.84 -5.77
CA LEU A 363 3.39 16.05 -5.40
C LEU A 363 4.15 17.33 -5.78
N GLU A 364 5.46 17.37 -5.51
CA GLU A 364 6.33 18.47 -5.94
C GLU A 364 6.39 18.59 -7.47
N THR A 365 6.45 17.46 -8.18
CA THR A 365 6.45 17.42 -9.65
C THR A 365 5.25 18.15 -10.23
N VAL A 366 4.06 17.91 -9.66
CA VAL A 366 2.79 18.47 -10.16
C VAL A 366 2.41 19.78 -9.48
N ARG A 367 3.26 20.34 -8.61
CA ARG A 367 3.00 21.58 -7.88
C ARG A 367 1.74 21.49 -7.01
N ALA A 368 1.50 20.33 -6.40
CA ALA A 368 0.43 20.17 -5.43
C ALA A 368 0.71 21.01 -4.17
N GLN A 369 -0.36 21.47 -3.53
CA GLN A 369 -0.27 22.28 -2.33
C GLN A 369 -0.73 21.50 -1.10
N ILE A 370 -0.03 21.66 0.00
CA ILE A 370 -0.31 21.06 1.30
C ILE A 370 -0.96 22.11 2.17
N VAL A 371 -2.05 21.76 2.82
CA VAL A 371 -2.77 22.66 3.71
C VAL A 371 -2.66 22.20 5.15
N ILE A 372 -2.29 23.15 6.00
CA ILE A 372 -2.05 22.94 7.42
C ILE A 372 -2.92 23.92 8.20
N GLU A 373 -3.49 23.43 9.29
CA GLU A 373 -4.26 24.22 10.22
C GLU A 373 -3.63 24.13 11.62
N ASP A 374 -3.58 25.26 12.32
CA ASP A 374 -3.17 25.32 13.72
C ASP A 374 -4.36 25.27 14.69
N VAL A 375 -4.08 25.24 15.99
CA VAL A 375 -5.10 25.24 17.05
C VAL A 375 -6.00 26.49 17.09
N SER A 376 -5.68 27.55 16.34
CA SER A 376 -6.52 28.73 16.15
C SER A 376 -7.41 28.65 14.89
N ASN A 377 -7.36 27.53 14.17
CA ASN A 377 -7.96 27.30 12.86
C ASN A 377 -7.38 28.21 11.76
N LYS A 378 -6.16 28.71 11.92
CA LYS A 378 -5.47 29.46 10.87
C LYS A 378 -4.97 28.48 9.81
N GLU A 379 -5.44 28.66 8.58
CA GLU A 379 -4.99 27.89 7.43
C GLU A 379 -3.67 28.45 6.86
N THR A 380 -2.72 27.56 6.58
CA THR A 380 -1.47 27.84 5.87
C THR A 380 -1.35 26.88 4.69
N ILE A 381 -1.13 27.44 3.50
CA ILE A 381 -0.97 26.68 2.24
C ILE A 381 0.50 26.72 1.86
N LEU A 382 1.11 25.56 1.62
CA LEU A 382 2.53 25.40 1.31
C LEU A 382 2.69 24.52 0.07
N SER A 383 3.75 24.76 -0.71
CA SER A 383 4.30 23.75 -1.60
C SER A 383 4.87 22.57 -0.81
N ALA A 384 5.14 21.45 -1.49
CA ALA A 384 5.80 20.31 -0.85
C ALA A 384 7.19 20.73 -0.31
N SER A 385 8.00 21.43 -1.10
CA SER A 385 9.32 21.94 -0.69
C SER A 385 9.27 22.86 0.55
N GLU A 386 8.30 23.76 0.64
CA GLU A 386 8.12 24.61 1.83
C GLU A 386 7.72 23.79 3.07
N PHE A 387 6.87 22.77 2.89
CA PHE A 387 6.41 21.91 3.96
C PHE A 387 7.54 21.12 4.64
N VAL A 388 8.59 20.69 3.93
CA VAL A 388 9.70 19.91 4.52
C VAL A 388 10.34 20.61 5.71
N ASN A 389 10.42 21.95 5.69
CA ASN A 389 11.04 22.74 6.74
C ASN A 389 10.03 23.42 7.68
N PHE A 390 8.74 23.13 7.52
CA PHE A 390 7.69 23.75 8.30
C PHE A 390 7.53 23.09 9.67
N ASP A 391 7.40 23.89 10.73
CA ASP A 391 7.20 23.41 12.08
C ASP A 391 5.76 22.90 12.29
N MET A 392 5.62 21.58 12.51
CA MET A 392 4.34 20.92 12.74
C MET A 392 3.89 20.86 14.21
N THR A 393 4.61 21.52 15.13
CA THR A 393 4.24 21.58 16.54
C THR A 393 2.84 22.18 16.70
N LYS A 394 1.92 21.40 17.31
CA LYS A 394 0.51 21.73 17.53
C LYS A 394 -0.24 22.13 16.25
N LYS A 395 0.12 21.53 15.11
CA LYS A 395 -0.52 21.75 13.81
C LYS A 395 -0.94 20.42 13.19
N LEU A 396 -1.95 20.49 12.31
CA LEU A 396 -2.54 19.35 11.63
C LEU A 396 -2.50 19.58 10.12
N MET A 397 -1.98 18.63 9.36
CA MET A 397 -2.17 18.60 7.91
C MET A 397 -3.59 18.14 7.61
N THR A 398 -4.38 18.97 6.93
CA THR A 398 -5.81 18.70 6.74
C THR A 398 -6.15 18.22 5.34
N LYS A 399 -5.53 18.81 4.30
CA LYS A 399 -5.82 18.49 2.90
C LYS A 399 -4.61 18.71 1.98
N ILE A 400 -4.66 18.07 0.81
CA ILE A 400 -3.73 18.25 -0.31
C ILE A 400 -4.54 18.69 -1.52
N ILE A 401 -4.14 19.81 -2.14
CA ILE A 401 -4.79 20.40 -3.30
C ILE A 401 -4.00 20.01 -4.55
N MET A 402 -4.67 19.31 -5.46
CA MET A 402 -4.15 18.88 -6.75
C MET A 402 -4.59 19.86 -7.84
N PRO A 403 -3.67 20.41 -8.65
CA PRO A 403 -4.01 21.41 -9.65
C PRO A 403 -4.51 20.78 -10.95
N ARG A 404 -5.32 21.50 -11.70
CA ARG A 404 -5.57 21.18 -13.12
C ARG A 404 -4.28 21.32 -13.93
N ILE A 405 -3.97 20.30 -14.74
CA ILE A 405 -2.84 20.29 -15.67
C ILE A 405 -3.36 19.84 -17.03
N ASP A 406 -3.39 20.77 -17.99
CA ASP A 406 -3.92 20.52 -19.34
C ASP A 406 -2.99 19.62 -20.15
N SER A 407 -3.39 18.38 -20.43
CA SER A 407 -2.59 17.38 -21.14
C SER A 407 -2.25 17.76 -22.58
N GLU A 408 -2.96 18.72 -23.18
CA GLU A 408 -2.61 19.23 -24.52
C GLU A 408 -1.33 20.06 -24.49
N GLN A 409 -1.11 20.80 -23.40
CA GLN A 409 0.03 21.71 -23.24
C GLN A 409 1.13 21.13 -22.34
N TYR A 410 0.76 20.29 -21.38
CA TYR A 410 1.68 19.75 -20.39
C TYR A 410 1.98 18.27 -20.63
N ILE A 411 3.21 17.90 -20.31
CA ILE A 411 3.69 16.52 -20.27
C ILE A 411 4.19 16.25 -18.86
N CYS A 412 3.60 15.25 -18.21
CA CYS A 412 4.00 14.76 -16.90
C CYS A 412 4.54 13.33 -17.03
N LYS A 413 5.75 13.08 -16.54
CA LYS A 413 6.32 11.73 -16.40
C LYS A 413 7.06 11.60 -15.08
N THR A 414 6.98 10.42 -14.48
CA THR A 414 7.71 10.09 -13.27
C THR A 414 8.44 8.76 -13.46
N PHE A 415 9.52 8.56 -12.72
CA PHE A 415 10.34 7.37 -12.77
C PHE A 415 10.75 6.96 -11.36
N LYS A 416 10.78 5.65 -11.11
CA LYS A 416 11.27 5.07 -9.86
C LYS A 416 12.16 3.88 -10.19
N ILE A 417 13.45 3.99 -9.89
CA ILE A 417 14.42 2.92 -10.12
C ILE A 417 14.78 2.30 -8.79
N MET A 418 14.63 0.99 -8.68
CA MET A 418 14.70 0.24 -7.42
C MET A 418 15.61 -1.00 -7.57
N PRO A 419 16.14 -1.55 -6.47
CA PRO A 419 16.85 -2.84 -6.48
C PRO A 419 15.98 -4.03 -6.91
N ARG A 420 14.66 -3.91 -6.77
CA ARG A 420 13.65 -4.88 -7.20
C ARG A 420 12.37 -4.15 -7.62
N ALA A 421 11.55 -4.77 -8.47
CA ALA A 421 10.42 -4.11 -9.12
C ALA A 421 9.31 -3.61 -8.18
N GLN A 422 9.20 -4.15 -6.96
CA GLN A 422 8.15 -3.79 -5.99
C GLN A 422 8.69 -3.83 -4.56
N ASN A 423 7.99 -3.17 -3.63
CA ASN A 423 8.27 -3.22 -2.19
C ASN A 423 9.73 -2.86 -1.87
N ALA A 424 10.26 -1.80 -2.49
CA ALA A 424 11.61 -1.31 -2.26
C ALA A 424 11.68 0.22 -2.33
N HIS A 425 12.62 0.80 -1.59
CA HIS A 425 12.97 2.20 -1.73
C HIS A 425 13.72 2.42 -3.05
N ALA A 426 13.56 3.62 -3.61
CA ALA A 426 14.24 4.00 -4.85
C ALA A 426 15.74 4.19 -4.61
N TYR A 427 16.55 3.77 -5.57
CA TYR A 427 17.90 4.29 -5.73
C TYR A 427 17.87 5.73 -6.20
N VAL A 428 17.07 5.99 -7.24
CA VAL A 428 16.76 7.32 -7.76
C VAL A 428 15.31 7.30 -8.24
N ASN A 429 14.56 8.32 -7.85
CA ASN A 429 13.26 8.63 -8.43
C ASN A 429 13.33 10.02 -9.06
N ALA A 430 12.53 10.24 -10.09
CA ALA A 430 12.54 11.49 -10.87
C ALA A 430 11.14 11.87 -11.29
N GLY A 431 10.89 13.17 -11.39
CA GLY A 431 9.63 13.74 -11.83
C GLY A 431 9.86 14.90 -12.78
N PHE A 432 9.13 14.89 -13.88
CA PHE A 432 9.25 15.86 -14.96
C PHE A 432 7.88 16.39 -15.33
N LEU A 433 7.69 17.71 -15.18
CA LEU A 433 6.50 18.41 -15.66
C LEU A 433 6.93 19.55 -16.59
N PHE A 434 6.54 19.46 -17.85
CA PHE A 434 6.91 20.41 -18.89
C PHE A 434 5.68 20.95 -19.59
N LYS A 435 5.59 22.26 -19.75
CA LYS A 435 4.69 22.87 -20.73
C LYS A 435 5.41 23.01 -22.06
N VAL A 436 4.89 22.42 -23.12
CA VAL A 436 5.53 22.38 -24.43
C VAL A 436 4.58 22.72 -25.56
N ASP A 437 5.13 23.32 -26.62
CA ASP A 437 4.47 23.33 -27.93
C ASP A 437 4.84 22.05 -28.67
N LYS A 438 3.91 21.08 -28.70
CA LYS A 438 4.09 19.80 -29.38
C LYS A 438 4.23 19.97 -30.91
N LYS A 439 3.70 21.05 -31.49
CA LYS A 439 3.76 21.32 -32.94
C LYS A 439 5.09 21.97 -33.33
N ASP A 440 5.64 22.82 -32.47
CA ASP A 440 6.99 23.39 -32.61
C ASP A 440 8.03 22.50 -31.92
N ASN A 441 8.14 21.24 -32.37
CA ASN A 441 9.18 20.28 -31.96
C ASN A 441 9.48 20.26 -30.45
N PHE A 442 8.41 20.25 -29.64
CA PHE A 442 8.46 20.23 -28.17
C PHE A 442 9.27 21.40 -27.58
N LYS A 443 9.05 22.61 -28.11
CA LYS A 443 9.60 23.84 -27.52
C LYS A 443 9.03 24.06 -26.13
N VAL A 444 9.91 24.26 -25.15
CA VAL A 444 9.50 24.49 -23.76
C VAL A 444 9.00 25.91 -23.57
N LEU A 445 7.78 26.06 -23.07
CA LEU A 445 7.05 27.33 -23.03
C LEU A 445 7.19 28.09 -21.70
N GLU A 446 7.47 27.37 -20.62
CA GLU A 446 7.68 27.95 -19.29
C GLU A 446 8.71 27.14 -18.50
N LYS A 447 9.12 27.63 -17.33
CA LYS A 447 10.03 26.90 -16.46
C LYS A 447 9.40 25.54 -16.04
N PRO A 448 10.01 24.40 -16.40
CA PRO A 448 9.50 23.08 -16.02
C PRO A 448 9.83 22.75 -14.56
N ASN A 449 9.23 21.69 -14.02
CA ASN A 449 9.74 21.03 -12.81
C ASN A 449 10.59 19.83 -13.23
N ILE A 450 11.87 19.83 -12.84
CA ILE A 450 12.81 18.72 -13.04
C ILE A 450 13.35 18.34 -11.67
N VAL A 451 12.70 17.36 -11.03
CA VAL A 451 12.99 16.97 -9.65
C VAL A 451 13.54 15.56 -9.55
N PHE A 452 14.48 15.36 -8.62
CA PHE A 452 15.11 14.08 -8.33
C PHE A 452 15.16 13.81 -6.83
N GLY A 453 14.90 12.56 -6.44
CA GLY A 453 15.22 12.04 -5.11
C GLY A 453 16.26 10.94 -5.19
N GLY A 454 16.79 10.56 -4.02
CA GLY A 454 17.90 9.62 -3.95
C GLY A 454 19.22 10.20 -4.49
N ILE A 455 19.40 11.53 -4.45
CA ILE A 455 20.67 12.19 -4.78
C ILE A 455 21.28 12.77 -3.50
N THR A 456 20.52 13.61 -2.81
CA THR A 456 20.83 14.14 -1.47
C THR A 456 19.58 14.03 -0.59
N PRO A 457 19.69 14.24 0.74
CA PRO A 457 18.53 14.23 1.63
C PRO A 457 17.44 15.24 1.23
N GLU A 458 17.82 16.43 0.77
CA GLU A 458 16.86 17.54 0.57
C GLU A 458 16.01 17.45 -0.72
N PHE A 459 16.07 16.35 -1.48
CA PHE A 459 15.64 16.30 -2.89
C PHE A 459 16.37 17.37 -3.73
N VAL A 460 16.33 17.24 -5.06
CA VAL A 460 16.99 18.17 -5.97
C VAL A 460 16.00 18.70 -6.98
N HIS A 461 15.73 20.01 -6.93
CA HIS A 461 15.29 20.76 -8.10
C HIS A 461 16.50 21.09 -8.96
N ALA A 462 16.52 20.63 -10.20
CA ALA A 462 17.56 20.98 -11.15
C ALA A 462 17.31 22.39 -11.74
N SER A 463 17.29 23.41 -10.88
CA SER A 463 16.89 24.79 -11.21
C SER A 463 17.68 25.42 -12.37
N ALA A 464 18.96 25.10 -12.51
CA ALA A 464 19.78 25.57 -13.63
C ALA A 464 19.40 24.86 -14.92
N ALA A 465 19.16 23.54 -14.89
CA ALA A 465 18.64 22.79 -16.04
C ALA A 465 17.22 23.25 -16.45
N GLU A 466 16.33 23.48 -15.47
CA GLU A 466 14.98 24.02 -15.68
C GLU A 466 15.03 25.39 -16.37
N SER A 467 15.95 26.26 -15.95
CA SER A 467 16.11 27.60 -16.55
C SER A 467 16.75 27.53 -17.93
N GLU A 468 17.71 26.60 -18.11
CA GLU A 468 18.42 26.41 -19.38
C GLU A 468 17.48 26.01 -20.50
N VAL A 469 16.46 25.19 -20.25
CA VAL A 469 15.62 24.61 -21.30
C VAL A 469 14.48 25.54 -21.77
N VAL A 470 14.17 26.61 -21.03
CA VAL A 470 13.08 27.55 -21.39
C VAL A 470 13.32 28.16 -22.78
N GLY A 471 12.29 28.12 -23.62
CA GLY A 471 12.33 28.64 -24.98
C GLY A 471 13.10 27.77 -25.99
N LYS A 472 13.66 26.62 -25.57
CA LYS A 472 14.42 25.69 -26.42
C LYS A 472 13.61 24.45 -26.79
N HIS A 473 14.03 23.79 -27.86
CA HIS A 473 13.45 22.55 -28.35
C HIS A 473 14.11 21.32 -27.71
N LEU A 474 13.31 20.44 -27.11
CA LEU A 474 13.80 19.26 -26.38
C LEU A 474 14.55 18.26 -27.27
N PHE A 475 14.17 18.15 -28.54
CA PHE A 475 14.82 17.23 -29.50
C PHE A 475 16.08 17.80 -30.16
N SER A 476 16.46 19.05 -29.87
CA SER A 476 17.71 19.61 -30.39
C SER A 476 18.92 19.01 -29.65
N PRO A 477 19.90 18.41 -30.37
CA PRO A 477 21.10 17.86 -29.73
C PRO A 477 21.87 18.88 -28.89
N ALA A 478 21.96 20.13 -29.35
CA ALA A 478 22.63 21.21 -28.63
C ALA A 478 21.89 21.61 -27.35
N THR A 479 20.55 21.55 -27.34
CA THR A 479 19.76 21.78 -26.13
C THR A 479 19.99 20.66 -25.13
N LEU A 480 19.90 19.40 -25.58
CA LEU A 480 20.09 18.24 -24.73
C LEU A 480 21.49 18.21 -24.09
N GLU A 481 22.54 18.50 -24.87
CA GLU A 481 23.92 18.58 -24.36
C GLU A 481 24.06 19.62 -23.24
N LYS A 482 23.51 20.83 -23.44
CA LYS A 482 23.56 21.90 -22.44
C LYS A 482 22.79 21.53 -21.17
N VAL A 483 21.59 20.98 -21.31
CA VAL A 483 20.76 20.57 -20.16
C VAL A 483 21.43 19.44 -19.37
N LEU A 484 21.95 18.41 -20.05
CA LEU A 484 22.72 17.34 -19.39
C LEU A 484 23.98 17.88 -18.71
N GLY A 485 24.65 18.88 -19.31
CA GLY A 485 25.76 19.60 -18.69
C GLY A 485 25.37 20.30 -17.38
N LYS A 486 24.22 20.98 -17.34
CA LYS A 486 23.68 21.60 -16.11
C LYS A 486 23.32 20.55 -15.06
N LEU A 487 22.61 19.48 -15.47
CA LEU A 487 22.29 18.37 -14.59
C LEU A 487 23.54 17.73 -13.97
N LYS A 488 24.65 17.62 -14.71
CA LYS A 488 25.92 17.11 -14.17
C LYS A 488 26.54 18.02 -13.10
N SER A 489 26.29 19.33 -13.17
CA SER A 489 26.74 20.26 -12.14
C SER A 489 25.86 20.25 -10.89
N GLU A 490 24.56 20.03 -11.05
CA GLU A 490 23.57 20.09 -9.95
C GLU A 490 23.40 18.75 -9.22
N LEU A 491 23.47 17.64 -9.94
CA LEU A 491 23.29 16.30 -9.38
C LEU A 491 24.61 15.83 -8.77
N LYS A 492 24.82 16.21 -7.51
CA LYS A 492 25.94 15.77 -6.67
C LYS A 492 25.42 14.81 -5.61
N ALA A 493 25.54 13.51 -5.88
CA ALA A 493 25.02 12.52 -4.96
C ALA A 493 25.94 12.40 -3.74
N ASP A 494 25.33 12.26 -2.56
CA ASP A 494 26.06 11.93 -1.34
C ASP A 494 26.63 10.49 -1.40
N GLN A 495 27.38 10.08 -0.39
CA GLN A 495 27.86 8.70 -0.30
C GLN A 495 27.47 8.12 1.06
N VAL A 496 26.39 7.35 1.05
CA VAL A 496 25.86 6.66 2.23
C VAL A 496 25.93 5.16 1.94
N LYS A 497 26.45 4.36 2.87
CA LYS A 497 26.39 2.89 2.79
C LYS A 497 25.18 2.41 3.60
N PRO A 498 24.44 1.38 3.16
CA PRO A 498 24.74 0.45 2.07
C PRO A 498 24.19 0.85 0.69
N ASP A 499 23.80 2.11 0.50
CA ASP A 499 23.18 2.56 -0.76
C ASP A 499 24.10 2.42 -1.98
N ALA A 500 23.48 2.46 -3.16
CA ALA A 500 24.22 2.46 -4.41
C ALA A 500 25.19 3.66 -4.48
N SER A 501 26.32 3.47 -5.17
CA SER A 501 27.39 4.48 -5.22
C SER A 501 26.88 5.82 -5.76
N ALA A 502 27.46 6.92 -5.26
CA ALA A 502 27.15 8.27 -5.72
C ALA A 502 27.21 8.36 -7.26
N LYS A 503 28.30 7.86 -7.86
CA LYS A 503 28.50 7.83 -9.31
C LYS A 503 27.38 7.10 -10.07
N TYR A 504 26.89 5.98 -9.53
CA TYR A 504 25.78 5.24 -10.14
C TYR A 504 24.49 6.07 -10.11
N ARG A 505 24.16 6.68 -8.96
CA ARG A 505 22.94 7.49 -8.79
C ARG A 505 22.96 8.75 -9.65
N GLU A 506 24.10 9.44 -9.77
CA GLU A 506 24.26 10.58 -10.67
C GLU A 506 24.03 10.18 -12.14
N GLY A 507 24.71 9.12 -12.61
CA GLY A 507 24.55 8.64 -13.99
C GLY A 507 23.14 8.14 -14.29
N LEU A 508 22.47 7.55 -13.29
CA LEU A 508 21.09 7.11 -13.40
C LEU A 508 20.15 8.31 -13.56
N ALA A 509 20.30 9.37 -12.76
CA ALA A 509 19.49 10.58 -12.88
C ALA A 509 19.67 11.27 -14.25
N HIS A 510 20.89 11.34 -14.79
CA HIS A 510 21.12 11.80 -16.18
C HIS A 510 20.39 10.94 -17.20
N SER A 511 20.47 9.62 -17.03
CA SER A 511 19.83 8.65 -17.93
C SER A 511 18.31 8.75 -17.89
N LEU A 512 17.71 9.06 -16.72
CA LEU A 512 16.27 9.26 -16.59
C LEU A 512 15.78 10.50 -17.35
N PHE A 513 16.53 11.60 -17.31
CA PHE A 513 16.20 12.76 -18.14
C PHE A 513 16.31 12.45 -19.64
N TYR A 514 17.36 11.74 -20.05
CA TYR A 514 17.50 11.34 -21.46
C TYR A 514 16.38 10.40 -21.90
N LYS A 515 16.03 9.41 -21.06
CA LYS A 515 14.90 8.51 -21.24
C LYS A 515 13.56 9.26 -21.36
N PHE A 516 13.36 10.29 -20.53
CA PHE A 516 12.19 11.16 -20.62
C PHE A 516 12.05 11.76 -22.02
N VAL A 517 13.12 12.40 -22.52
CA VAL A 517 13.15 13.03 -23.86
C VAL A 517 12.92 12.00 -24.97
N LEU A 518 13.62 10.87 -24.94
CA LEU A 518 13.46 9.79 -25.94
C LEU A 518 12.00 9.28 -25.99
N GLY A 519 11.35 9.21 -24.84
CA GLY A 519 9.98 8.71 -24.73
C GLY A 519 8.89 9.73 -25.08
N LEU A 520 9.21 10.95 -25.52
CA LEU A 520 8.20 11.98 -25.84
C LEU A 520 7.52 11.75 -27.19
N SER A 521 8.30 11.31 -28.20
CA SER A 521 7.84 11.07 -29.57
C SER A 521 8.73 9.98 -30.20
N PRO A 522 8.49 8.69 -29.88
CA PRO A 522 9.33 7.58 -30.34
C PRO A 522 9.49 7.51 -31.86
N GLU A 523 8.46 7.91 -32.61
CA GLU A 523 8.44 7.93 -34.07
C GLU A 523 9.46 8.89 -34.70
N THR A 524 9.75 10.02 -34.03
CA THR A 524 10.74 11.01 -34.49
C THR A 524 12.16 10.68 -34.05
N VAL A 525 12.33 9.77 -33.09
CA VAL A 525 13.62 9.28 -32.61
C VAL A 525 14.16 8.21 -33.57
N LYS A 526 15.50 8.22 -33.79
CA LYS A 526 16.21 7.18 -34.55
C LYS A 526 15.89 5.80 -33.99
N GLU A 527 15.62 4.84 -34.86
CA GLU A 527 15.15 3.49 -34.49
C GLU A 527 16.01 2.83 -33.40
N GLU A 528 17.34 2.92 -33.53
CA GLU A 528 18.33 2.36 -32.60
C GLU A 528 18.23 2.90 -31.16
N LEU A 529 17.60 4.07 -30.98
CA LEU A 529 17.48 4.75 -29.69
C LEU A 529 16.07 4.64 -29.06
N ARG A 530 15.08 4.16 -29.81
CA ARG A 530 13.65 4.17 -29.38
C ARG A 530 13.42 3.37 -28.10
N SER A 531 14.04 2.20 -27.98
CA SER A 531 13.95 1.33 -26.80
C SER A 531 14.44 2.00 -25.52
N GLY A 532 15.31 3.02 -25.62
CA GLY A 532 15.77 3.82 -24.48
C GLY A 532 14.65 4.60 -23.80
N GLY A 533 13.60 4.99 -24.54
CA GLY A 533 12.43 5.72 -24.04
C GLY A 533 11.33 4.85 -23.42
N GLU A 534 11.32 3.54 -23.69
CA GLU A 534 10.25 2.63 -23.29
C GLU A 534 10.35 2.17 -21.83
N ILE A 535 9.21 1.93 -21.17
CA ILE A 535 9.18 1.34 -19.83
C ILE A 535 9.26 -0.19 -19.97
N LEU A 536 10.20 -0.82 -19.27
CA LEU A 536 10.31 -2.27 -19.22
C LEU A 536 9.07 -2.84 -18.50
N LYS A 537 8.19 -3.50 -19.26
CA LYS A 537 7.02 -4.18 -18.72
C LYS A 537 7.28 -5.68 -18.69
N ARG A 538 7.03 -6.30 -17.54
CA ARG A 538 7.11 -7.74 -17.38
C ARG A 538 5.74 -8.36 -17.70
N PRO A 539 5.66 -9.39 -18.56
CA PRO A 539 4.40 -10.10 -18.78
C PRO A 539 3.99 -10.89 -17.53
N VAL A 540 2.70 -11.24 -17.47
CA VAL A 540 2.15 -12.18 -16.47
C VAL A 540 2.99 -13.47 -16.49
N SER A 541 3.45 -13.91 -15.32
CA SER A 541 4.29 -15.11 -15.25
C SER A 541 3.53 -16.36 -15.68
N SER A 542 4.23 -17.24 -16.38
CA SER A 542 3.73 -18.56 -16.80
C SER A 542 4.84 -19.60 -16.65
N GLY A 543 4.45 -20.88 -16.56
CA GLY A 543 5.39 -21.98 -16.44
C GLY A 543 4.76 -23.33 -16.78
N HIS A 544 5.60 -24.27 -17.20
CA HIS A 544 5.22 -25.65 -17.50
C HIS A 544 6.03 -26.60 -16.61
N GLN A 545 5.40 -27.66 -16.11
CA GLN A 545 6.08 -28.73 -15.38
C GLN A 545 5.71 -30.06 -16.02
N GLU A 546 6.72 -30.85 -16.36
CA GLU A 546 6.57 -32.20 -16.88
C GLU A 546 7.14 -33.17 -15.84
N ILE A 547 6.30 -34.09 -15.37
CA ILE A 547 6.66 -35.07 -14.35
C ILE A 547 6.25 -36.45 -14.88
N SER A 548 7.23 -37.35 -15.01
CA SER A 548 6.97 -38.76 -15.32
C SER A 548 6.60 -39.51 -14.03
N THR A 549 5.51 -40.27 -14.06
CA THR A 549 5.06 -41.11 -12.93
C THR A 549 4.83 -42.55 -13.40
N ASP A 550 5.10 -43.51 -12.51
CA ASP A 550 4.89 -44.93 -12.75
C ASP A 550 3.88 -45.47 -11.73
N LYS A 551 2.67 -45.79 -12.20
CA LYS A 551 1.57 -46.29 -11.36
C LYS A 551 1.91 -47.57 -10.61
N SER A 552 2.83 -48.39 -11.13
CA SER A 552 3.28 -49.63 -10.48
C SER A 552 4.11 -49.34 -9.22
N LEU A 553 4.73 -48.16 -9.14
CA LEU A 553 5.54 -47.71 -8.00
C LEU A 553 4.78 -46.77 -7.06
N TRP A 554 3.46 -46.63 -7.19
CA TRP A 554 2.71 -45.78 -6.28
C TRP A 554 2.69 -46.39 -4.86
N PRO A 555 2.93 -45.59 -3.79
CA PRO A 555 2.94 -44.12 -3.76
C PRO A 555 4.29 -43.43 -4.07
N VAL A 556 5.40 -44.16 -4.29
CA VAL A 556 6.75 -43.59 -4.43
C VAL A 556 6.87 -42.59 -5.59
N SER A 557 6.32 -42.90 -6.76
CA SER A 557 6.38 -42.02 -7.93
C SER A 557 5.13 -41.12 -8.08
N LYS A 558 4.18 -41.21 -7.16
CA LYS A 558 2.93 -40.44 -7.21
C LYS A 558 3.21 -39.01 -6.76
N PRO A 559 2.76 -37.96 -7.48
CA PRO A 559 2.90 -36.57 -7.03
C PRO A 559 1.90 -36.29 -5.91
N ILE A 560 2.23 -36.71 -4.70
CA ILE A 560 1.38 -36.56 -3.51
C ILE A 560 1.57 -35.15 -2.95
N PRO A 561 0.48 -34.40 -2.71
CA PRO A 561 0.56 -33.12 -2.01
C PRO A 561 1.18 -33.30 -0.62
N LYS A 562 1.87 -32.27 -0.12
CA LYS A 562 2.43 -32.30 1.23
C LYS A 562 1.34 -32.59 2.27
N ILE A 563 1.59 -33.54 3.17
CA ILE A 563 0.62 -33.99 4.20
C ILE A 563 0.14 -32.82 5.05
N GLU A 564 1.04 -31.96 5.48
CA GLU A 564 0.73 -30.80 6.33
C GLU A 564 0.22 -29.58 5.53
N ALA A 565 0.03 -29.67 4.21
CA ALA A 565 -0.26 -28.51 3.36
C ALA A 565 -1.52 -27.74 3.81
N LEU A 566 -2.60 -28.45 4.14
CA LEU A 566 -3.84 -27.83 4.61
C LEU A 566 -3.63 -27.18 5.98
N ALA A 567 -3.01 -27.88 6.93
CA ALA A 567 -2.70 -27.34 8.25
C ALA A 567 -1.81 -26.08 8.17
N GLN A 568 -0.89 -26.03 7.21
CA GLN A 568 -0.06 -24.85 6.96
C GLN A 568 -0.85 -23.68 6.38
N CYS A 569 -1.80 -23.94 5.48
CA CYS A 569 -2.62 -22.90 4.86
C CYS A 569 -3.74 -22.39 5.78
N SER A 570 -4.20 -23.18 6.74
CA SER A 570 -5.21 -22.80 7.74
C SER A 570 -4.64 -22.21 9.04
N GLY A 571 -3.31 -22.24 9.21
CA GLY A 571 -2.65 -21.76 10.44
C GLY A 571 -2.64 -22.78 11.58
N GLU A 572 -3.14 -23.99 11.37
CA GLU A 572 -3.18 -25.08 12.35
C GLU A 572 -1.81 -25.77 12.57
N ALA A 573 -0.86 -25.57 11.63
CA ALA A 573 0.50 -26.04 11.81
C ALA A 573 1.21 -25.26 12.93
N GLU A 574 1.67 -25.98 13.95
CA GLU A 574 2.39 -25.43 15.08
C GLU A 574 3.88 -25.26 14.77
N TYR A 575 4.42 -24.12 15.17
CA TYR A 575 5.84 -23.79 15.11
C TYR A 575 6.26 -23.35 16.52
N VAL A 576 7.57 -23.30 16.77
CA VAL A 576 8.14 -23.00 18.10
C VAL A 576 7.68 -21.64 18.68
N ASN A 577 7.38 -20.66 17.82
CA ASN A 577 7.02 -19.28 18.20
C ASN A 577 5.53 -19.13 18.51
#